data_AF-A0A804I8X0-F1
#
_entry.id   AF-A0A804I8X0-F1
#
_cell.length_a   1.000
_cell.length_b   1.000
_cell.length_c   1.000
_cell.angle_alpha   90.00
_cell.angle_beta   90.00
_cell.angle_gamma   90.00
#
_symmetry.space_group_name_H-M   'P 1'
#
loop_
_entity.id
_entity.type
_entity.pdbx_description
1 polymer ?
#
loop_
_entity_poly.entity_id
_entity_poly.type
_entity_poly.pdbx_seq_one_letter_code
_entity_poly.pdbx_strand_id
1 'polypeptide(L)'
;MRLISVFLLHLLVILFLQSLSYAALEKERTLAMIKPDGIRGNFTNQIKHVIVQSGFVIVHEMMLQLDVRNVSLFYSEHSEKSFFPNLVEYMTSGPVLVMVIEKTNAIADWRALIGPTDAGKAKVSHPNSNEEVAPINFISECNEAEK
;
A
#
# COMPACT_ATOMS: atom_id res chain seq x y z
N MET A 1 46.40 17.40 22.59
CA MET A 1 45.20 18.10 22.07
C MET A 1 44.78 17.65 20.67
N ARG A 2 45.69 17.47 19.69
CA ARG A 2 45.31 17.03 18.32
C ARG A 2 44.76 15.60 18.22
N LEU A 3 45.31 14.64 18.98
CA LEU A 3 44.83 13.26 18.96
C LEU A 3 43.39 13.12 19.49
N ILE A 4 43.07 13.78 20.60
CA ILE A 4 41.73 13.75 21.23
C ILE A 4 40.68 14.32 20.26
N SER A 5 41.03 15.38 19.52
CA SER A 5 40.14 15.97 18.51
C SER A 5 39.83 15.03 17.34
N VAL A 6 40.83 14.27 16.85
CA VAL A 6 40.62 13.29 15.76
C VAL A 6 39.77 12.11 16.23
N PHE A 7 39.98 11.63 17.45
CA PHE A 7 39.15 10.58 18.06
C PHE A 7 37.71 11.05 18.30
N LEU A 8 37.54 12.28 18.79
CA LEU A 8 36.22 12.86 19.00
C LEU A 8 35.48 13.04 17.67
N LEU A 9 36.17 13.50 16.62
CA LEU A 9 35.60 13.65 15.29
C LEU A 9 35.22 12.29 14.68
N HIS A 10 36.08 11.26 14.81
CA HIS A 10 35.75 9.91 14.37
C HIS A 10 34.55 9.34 15.11
N LEU A 11 34.49 9.51 16.43
CA LEU A 11 33.36 9.08 17.24
C LEU A 11 32.07 9.80 16.81
N LEU A 12 32.14 11.10 16.53
CA LEU A 12 31.01 11.91 16.08
C LEU A 12 30.54 11.50 14.67
N VAL A 13 31.46 11.18 13.77
CA VAL A 13 31.16 10.61 12.45
C VAL A 13 30.51 9.24 12.57
N ILE A 14 31.01 8.36 13.44
CA ILE A 14 30.41 7.05 13.68
C ILE A 14 28.99 7.19 14.25
N LEU A 15 28.80 8.07 15.24
CA LEU A 15 27.47 8.35 15.82
C LEU A 15 26.51 8.93 14.79
N PHE A 16 27.00 9.80 13.90
CA PHE A 16 26.20 10.36 12.81
C PHE A 16 25.82 9.30 11.76
N LEU A 17 26.77 8.43 11.37
CA LEU A 17 26.51 7.32 10.44
C LEU A 17 25.53 6.30 11.05
N GLN A 18 25.66 6.00 12.34
CA GLN A 18 24.72 5.15 13.06
C GLN A 18 23.32 5.78 13.09
N SER A 19 23.22 7.08 13.42
CA SER A 19 21.96 7.83 13.39
C SER A 19 21.28 7.77 12.02
N LEU A 20 22.05 7.93 10.93
CA LEU A 20 21.51 7.87 9.56
C LEU A 20 20.99 6.46 9.22
N SER A 21 21.69 5.41 9.66
CA SER A 21 21.25 4.02 9.48
C SER A 21 20.01 3.67 10.28
N TYR A 22 19.83 4.22 11.50
CA TYR A 22 18.66 3.96 12.34
C TYR A 22 17.38 4.57 11.75
N ALA A 23 17.46 5.79 11.20
CA ALA A 23 16.32 6.43 10.55
C ALA A 23 15.79 5.62 9.34
N ALA A 24 16.68 4.90 8.64
CA ALA A 24 16.31 4.04 7.52
C ALA A 24 15.71 2.68 7.93
N LEU A 25 15.70 2.34 9.22
CA LEU A 25 15.24 1.05 9.74
C LEU A 25 13.84 1.11 10.38
N GLU A 26 13.27 2.31 10.49
CA GLU A 26 11.89 2.48 10.92
C GLU A 26 10.96 1.81 9.92
N LYS A 27 10.13 0.90 10.43
CA LYS A 27 9.16 0.18 9.61
C LYS A 27 7.90 1.01 9.53
N GLU A 28 7.50 1.30 8.30
CA GLU A 28 6.23 1.96 8.03
C GLU A 28 5.12 0.93 7.94
N ARG A 29 3.91 1.37 8.27
CA ARG A 29 2.69 0.60 8.06
C ARG A 29 1.78 1.35 7.12
N THR A 30 1.17 0.63 6.20
CA THR A 30 0.10 1.15 5.36
C THR A 30 -1.06 0.17 5.29
N LEU A 31 -2.20 0.67 4.81
CA LEU A 31 -3.44 -0.06 4.75
C LEU A 31 -3.71 -0.48 3.30
N ALA A 32 -3.69 -1.79 3.07
CA ALA A 32 -4.03 -2.42 1.80
C ALA A 32 -5.46 -2.96 1.85
N MET A 33 -6.19 -2.87 0.73
CA MET A 33 -7.53 -3.42 0.64
C MET A 33 -7.69 -4.21 -0.65
N ILE A 34 -8.23 -5.43 -0.58
CA ILE A 34 -8.73 -6.17 -1.74
C ILE A 34 -10.21 -5.82 -1.92
N LYS A 35 -10.54 -5.25 -3.09
CA LYS A 35 -11.88 -4.86 -3.52
C LYS A 35 -12.78 -6.09 -3.76
N PRO A 36 -14.13 -5.93 -3.84
CA PRO A 36 -15.06 -7.06 -3.88
C PRO A 36 -14.90 -8.02 -5.06
N ASP A 37 -14.47 -7.53 -6.21
CA ASP A 37 -14.15 -8.32 -7.40
C ASP A 37 -12.91 -9.20 -7.24
N GLY A 38 -11.86 -8.71 -6.57
CA GLY A 38 -10.69 -9.51 -6.21
C GLY A 38 -11.06 -10.73 -5.36
N ILE A 39 -12.04 -10.55 -4.47
CA ILE A 39 -12.57 -11.63 -3.63
C ILE A 39 -13.47 -12.57 -4.44
N ARG A 40 -14.43 -12.04 -5.20
CA ARG A 40 -15.32 -12.85 -6.06
C ARG A 40 -14.55 -13.66 -7.11
N GLY A 41 -13.46 -13.11 -7.63
CA GLY A 41 -12.56 -13.75 -8.58
C GLY A 41 -11.60 -14.76 -7.94
N ASN A 42 -11.66 -14.96 -6.61
CA ASN A 42 -10.81 -15.87 -5.86
C ASN A 42 -9.31 -15.54 -5.95
N PHE A 43 -8.97 -14.26 -6.11
CA PHE A 43 -7.59 -13.78 -6.26
C PHE A 43 -6.90 -13.50 -4.92
N THR A 44 -7.61 -13.59 -3.79
CA THR A 44 -7.10 -13.26 -2.45
C THR A 44 -5.73 -13.87 -2.14
N ASN A 45 -5.56 -15.17 -2.37
CA ASN A 45 -4.31 -15.86 -2.06
C ASN A 45 -3.17 -15.43 -2.98
N GLN A 46 -3.46 -15.21 -4.26
CA GLN A 46 -2.48 -14.75 -5.23
C GLN A 46 -2.01 -13.33 -4.90
N ILE A 47 -2.93 -12.44 -4.55
CA ILE A 47 -2.61 -11.07 -4.12
C ILE A 47 -1.75 -11.09 -2.86
N LYS A 48 -2.14 -11.86 -1.84
CA LYS A 48 -1.34 -12.00 -0.60
C LYS A 48 0.04 -12.56 -0.87
N HIS A 49 0.16 -13.51 -1.81
CA HIS A 49 1.45 -14.04 -2.22
C HIS A 49 2.33 -12.93 -2.82
N VAL A 50 1.80 -12.11 -3.74
CA VAL A 50 2.52 -10.96 -4.33
C VAL A 50 2.96 -9.96 -3.27
N ILE A 51 2.09 -9.64 -2.30
CA ILE A 51 2.42 -8.74 -1.17
C ILE A 51 3.65 -9.25 -0.42
N VAL A 52 3.65 -10.54 -0.03
CA VAL A 52 4.76 -11.15 0.72
C VAL A 52 6.03 -11.26 -0.12
N GLN A 53 5.93 -11.65 -1.40
CA GLN A 53 7.07 -11.70 -2.32
C GLN A 53 7.69 -10.31 -2.56
N SER A 54 6.90 -9.25 -2.45
CA SER A 54 7.36 -7.86 -2.56
C SER A 54 8.03 -7.34 -1.27
N GLY A 55 8.22 -8.21 -0.27
CA GLY A 55 8.93 -7.92 0.96
C GLY A 55 8.08 -7.28 2.06
N PHE A 56 6.75 -7.24 1.91
CA PHE A 56 5.85 -6.77 2.95
C PHE A 56 5.51 -7.89 3.93
N VAL A 57 5.26 -7.50 5.18
CA VAL A 57 4.68 -8.35 6.22
C VAL A 57 3.21 -7.97 6.39
N ILE A 58 2.30 -8.94 6.31
CA ILE A 58 0.89 -8.73 6.67
C ILE A 58 0.79 -8.85 8.20
N VAL A 59 0.57 -7.72 8.88
CA VAL A 59 0.53 -7.64 10.36
C VAL A 59 -0.85 -8.02 10.89
N HIS A 60 -1.89 -7.59 10.18
CA HIS A 60 -3.28 -7.87 10.53
C HIS A 60 -4.12 -7.90 9.26
N GLU A 61 -5.18 -8.70 9.26
CA GLU A 61 -6.16 -8.71 8.18
C GLU A 61 -7.56 -8.99 8.70
N MET A 62 -8.56 -8.40 8.04
CA MET A 62 -9.96 -8.61 8.38
C MET A 62 -10.87 -8.53 7.15
N MET A 63 -11.83 -9.44 7.08
CA MET A 63 -12.89 -9.42 6.08
C MET A 63 -14.04 -8.55 6.57
N LEU A 64 -14.51 -7.62 5.75
CA LEU A 64 -15.57 -6.67 6.09
C LEU A 64 -16.61 -6.59 4.97
N GLN A 65 -17.88 -6.52 5.34
CA GLN A 65 -18.92 -6.03 4.43
C GLN A 65 -19.16 -4.56 4.78
N LEU A 66 -18.80 -3.65 3.87
CA LEU A 66 -19.00 -2.22 4.11
C LEU A 66 -20.44 -1.83 3.78
N ASP A 67 -21.03 -0.96 4.63
CA ASP A 67 -22.32 -0.35 4.36
C ASP A 67 -22.15 1.01 3.66
N VAL A 68 -23.22 1.49 3.02
CA VAL A 68 -23.24 2.75 2.27
C VAL A 68 -22.74 3.92 3.12
N ARG A 69 -23.10 3.98 4.40
CA ARG A 69 -22.73 5.08 5.28
C ARG A 69 -21.21 5.10 5.51
N ASN A 70 -20.62 3.96 5.84
CA ASN A 70 -19.20 3.83 6.11
C ASN A 70 -18.38 4.09 4.84
N VAL A 71 -18.81 3.57 3.68
CA VAL A 71 -18.16 3.86 2.40
C VAL A 71 -18.24 5.34 2.06
N SER A 72 -19.42 5.96 2.16
CA SER A 72 -19.57 7.39 1.84
C SER A 72 -18.74 8.29 2.75
N LEU A 73 -18.62 7.94 4.03
CA LEU A 73 -17.75 8.66 4.98
C LEU A 73 -16.27 8.46 4.64
N PHE A 74 -15.88 7.24 4.29
CA PHE A 74 -14.49 6.92 3.96
C PHE A 74 -14.03 7.59 2.65
N TYR A 75 -14.91 7.66 1.65
CA TYR A 75 -14.64 8.30 0.36
C TYR A 75 -15.11 9.75 0.29
N SER A 76 -15.36 10.42 1.43
CA SER A 76 -16.06 11.73 1.45
C SER A 76 -15.34 12.82 0.66
N GLU A 77 -14.01 12.76 0.53
CA GLU A 77 -13.23 13.70 -0.30
C GLU A 77 -13.62 13.67 -1.78
N HIS A 78 -14.27 12.61 -2.23
CA HIS A 78 -14.73 12.42 -3.61
C HIS A 78 -16.22 12.64 -3.77
N SER A 79 -16.95 13.10 -2.75
CA SER A 79 -18.42 13.21 -2.78
C SER A 79 -18.96 14.11 -3.89
N GLU A 80 -18.15 15.06 -4.37
CA GLU A 80 -18.50 15.96 -5.47
C GLU A 80 -18.19 15.39 -6.87
N LYS A 81 -17.54 14.23 -6.94
CA LYS A 81 -17.16 13.60 -8.21
C LYS A 81 -18.34 12.85 -8.80
N SER A 82 -18.51 12.93 -10.12
CA SER A 82 -19.60 12.26 -10.84
C SER A 82 -19.59 10.73 -10.71
N PHE A 83 -18.43 10.12 -10.45
CA PHE A 83 -18.29 8.68 -10.27
C PHE A 83 -18.58 8.19 -8.85
N PHE A 84 -18.74 9.10 -7.87
CA PHE A 84 -18.88 8.74 -6.46
C PHE A 84 -20.05 7.78 -6.16
N PRO A 85 -21.26 7.96 -6.73
CA PRO A 85 -22.35 7.01 -6.50
C PRO A 85 -21.99 5.58 -6.95
N ASN A 86 -21.34 5.45 -8.11
CA ASN A 86 -20.91 4.16 -8.64
C ASN A 86 -19.81 3.53 -7.77
N LEU A 87 -18.90 4.35 -7.24
CA LEU A 87 -17.87 3.89 -6.29
C LEU A 87 -18.50 3.35 -5.01
N VAL A 88 -19.51 4.04 -4.46
CA VAL A 88 -20.23 3.59 -3.28
C VAL A 88 -20.96 2.27 -3.54
N GLU A 89 -21.67 2.16 -4.66
CA GLU A 89 -22.33 0.93 -5.08
C GLU A 89 -21.34 -0.23 -5.27
N TYR A 90 -20.21 0.03 -5.93
CA TYR A 90 -19.18 -0.96 -6.15
C TYR A 90 -18.57 -1.49 -4.84
N MET A 91 -18.18 -0.61 -3.93
CA MET A 91 -17.56 -0.97 -2.64
C MET A 91 -18.54 -1.66 -1.67
N THR A 92 -19.85 -1.44 -1.84
CA THR A 92 -20.90 -2.11 -1.06
C THR A 92 -21.44 -3.39 -1.72
N SER A 93 -21.00 -3.72 -2.95
CA SER A 93 -21.47 -4.87 -3.72
C SER A 93 -21.03 -6.25 -3.19
N GLY A 94 -20.16 -6.29 -2.19
CA GLY A 94 -19.63 -7.52 -1.61
C GLY A 94 -18.58 -7.26 -0.54
N PRO A 95 -17.99 -8.32 0.02
CA PRO A 95 -16.99 -8.18 1.07
C PRO A 95 -15.68 -7.61 0.52
N VAL A 96 -14.91 -6.97 1.39
CA VAL A 96 -13.54 -6.53 1.16
C VAL A 96 -12.61 -7.17 2.18
N LEU A 97 -11.34 -7.35 1.82
CA LEU A 97 -10.31 -7.80 2.74
C LEU A 97 -9.39 -6.61 3.00
N VAL A 98 -9.37 -6.14 4.24
CA VAL A 98 -8.49 -5.05 4.67
C VAL A 98 -7.29 -5.63 5.39
N MET A 99 -6.09 -5.14 5.08
CA MET A 99 -4.83 -5.61 5.61
C MET A 99 -3.96 -4.45 6.07
N VAL A 100 -3.36 -4.58 7.25
CA VAL A 100 -2.24 -3.72 7.66
C VAL A 100 -0.96 -4.40 7.21
N ILE A 101 -0.23 -3.76 6.30
CA ILE A 101 1.05 -4.26 5.79
C ILE A 101 2.20 -3.39 6.27
N GLU A 102 3.34 -4.03 6.55
CA GLU A 102 4.52 -3.40 7.14
C GLU A 102 5.77 -3.70 6.31
N LYS A 103 6.59 -2.67 6.08
CA LYS A 103 7.90 -2.73 5.41
C LYS A 103 8.68 -1.45 5.71
N THR A 104 10.01 -1.48 5.61
CA THR A 104 10.78 -0.23 5.45
C THR A 104 10.30 0.47 4.18
N ASN A 105 9.96 1.76 4.26
CA ASN A 105 9.42 2.53 3.12
C ASN A 105 8.10 1.95 2.55
N ALA A 106 7.27 1.34 3.41
CA ALA A 106 6.07 0.62 3.01
C ALA A 106 5.12 1.44 2.13
N ILE A 107 4.93 2.72 2.45
CA ILE A 107 3.95 3.54 1.76
C ILE A 107 4.37 3.77 0.30
N ALA A 108 5.61 4.20 0.08
CA ALA A 108 6.11 4.47 -1.27
C ALA A 108 6.25 3.19 -2.10
N ASP A 109 6.74 2.10 -1.50
CA ASP A 109 6.85 0.80 -2.15
C ASP A 109 5.48 0.23 -2.50
N TRP A 110 4.47 0.46 -1.66
CA TRP A 110 3.11 -0.02 -1.90
C TRP A 110 2.48 0.70 -3.08
N ARG A 111 2.59 2.04 -3.13
CA ARG A 111 2.15 2.85 -4.28
C ARG A 111 2.82 2.43 -5.58
N ALA A 112 4.12 2.12 -5.52
CA ALA A 112 4.84 1.62 -6.69
C ALA A 112 4.34 0.23 -7.13
N LEU A 113 4.02 -0.65 -6.18
CA LEU A 113 3.55 -2.01 -6.46
C LEU A 113 2.14 -2.03 -7.06
N ILE A 114 1.19 -1.23 -6.53
CA ILE A 114 -0.18 -1.18 -7.05
C ILE A 114 -0.27 -0.51 -8.42
N GLY A 115 0.69 0.36 -8.73
CA GLY A 115 0.73 1.10 -9.98
C GLY A 115 -0.36 2.18 -10.06
N PRO A 116 -0.53 2.82 -11.23
CA PRO A 116 -1.54 3.86 -11.40
C PRO A 116 -2.96 3.28 -11.25
N THR A 117 -3.84 4.01 -10.57
CA THR A 117 -5.25 3.64 -10.27
C THR A 117 -6.09 3.32 -11.52
N ASP A 118 -5.66 3.76 -12.70
CA ASP A 118 -6.32 3.50 -13.98
C ASP A 118 -5.80 2.19 -14.61
N ALA A 119 -6.62 1.14 -14.55
CA ALA A 119 -6.33 -0.18 -15.12
C ALA A 119 -5.99 -0.15 -16.62
N GLY A 120 -6.46 0.86 -17.37
CA GLY A 120 -6.11 1.07 -18.77
C GLY A 120 -4.67 1.57 -18.98
N LYS A 121 -4.15 2.37 -18.02
CA LYS A 121 -2.78 2.91 -18.05
C LYS A 121 -1.74 1.96 -17.46
N ALA A 122 -2.14 1.05 -16.57
CA ALA A 122 -1.27 0.02 -16.02
C ALA A 122 -0.67 -0.88 -17.11
N LYS A 123 -1.46 -1.23 -18.13
CA LYS A 123 -1.05 -2.12 -19.25
C LYS A 123 0.00 -1.51 -20.19
N VAL A 124 0.11 -0.18 -20.24
CA VAL A 124 0.97 0.54 -21.19
C VAL A 124 2.34 0.88 -20.60
N SER A 125 2.43 1.09 -19.28
CA SER A 125 3.66 1.51 -18.61
C SER A 125 4.57 0.36 -18.17
N HIS A 126 4.04 -0.85 -18.01
CA HIS A 126 4.78 -2.03 -17.52
C HIS A 126 4.52 -3.27 -18.39
N PRO A 127 5.16 -3.39 -19.57
CA PRO A 127 4.86 -4.43 -20.56
C PRO A 127 5.25 -5.86 -20.13
N ASN A 128 6.04 -6.01 -19.05
CA ASN A 128 6.38 -7.30 -18.44
C ASN A 128 5.43 -7.68 -17.28
N SER A 129 4.21 -7.14 -17.26
CA SER A 129 3.13 -7.72 -16.46
C SER A 129 2.76 -9.08 -17.04
N ASN A 130 3.60 -10.08 -16.75
CA ASN A 130 3.25 -11.48 -16.91
C ASN A 130 1.89 -11.69 -16.20
N GLU A 131 1.11 -12.69 -16.61
CA GLU A 131 -0.25 -13.00 -16.11
C GLU A 131 -0.38 -13.04 -14.56
N GLU A 132 0.74 -13.09 -13.85
CA GLU A 132 0.91 -12.99 -12.39
C GLU A 132 0.52 -11.62 -11.77
N VAL A 133 0.55 -10.50 -12.52
CA VAL A 133 0.33 -9.12 -12.01
C VAL A 133 -1.12 -8.62 -12.21
N ALA A 134 -1.94 -9.31 -13.01
CA ALA A 134 -3.34 -8.96 -13.23
C ALA A 134 -4.20 -8.76 -11.95
N PRO A 135 -3.98 -9.50 -10.84
CA PRO A 135 -4.77 -9.33 -9.61
C PRO A 135 -4.51 -8.02 -8.86
N ILE A 136 -3.43 -7.31 -9.17
CA ILE A 136 -3.03 -6.07 -8.47
C ILE A 136 -4.02 -4.92 -8.75
N ASN A 137 -4.77 -4.98 -9.85
CA ASN A 137 -5.81 -3.97 -10.13
C ASN A 137 -6.96 -3.98 -9.11
N PHE A 138 -7.07 -5.05 -8.31
CA PHE A 138 -8.10 -5.19 -7.28
C PHE A 138 -7.65 -4.68 -5.91
N ILE A 139 -6.45 -4.10 -5.81
CA ILE A 139 -5.95 -3.54 -4.55
C ILE A 139 -5.84 -2.02 -4.58
N SER A 140 -6.16 -1.40 -3.44
CA SER A 140 -6.02 0.04 -3.24
C SER A 140 -5.34 0.34 -1.90
N GLU A 141 -4.63 1.47 -1.84
CA GLU A 141 -4.29 2.10 -0.56
C GLU A 141 -5.52 2.79 -0.02
N CYS A 142 -5.87 2.52 1.24
CA CYS A 142 -7.08 3.08 1.84
C CYS A 142 -7.04 4.60 2.04
N ASN A 143 -5.87 5.24 1.94
CA ASN A 143 -5.76 6.71 1.94
C ASN A 143 -5.93 7.34 0.56
N GLU A 144 -6.02 6.53 -0.50
CA GLU A 144 -6.20 7.01 -1.87
C GLU A 144 -7.52 6.47 -2.40
N ALA A 145 -8.58 7.09 -1.90
CA ALA A 145 -9.82 7.17 -2.61
C ALA A 145 -9.56 7.85 -3.99
N GLU A 146 -10.14 7.30 -5.04
CA GLU A 146 -9.63 7.39 -6.42
C GLU A 146 -9.44 8.84 -6.93
N LYS A 147 -8.18 9.22 -7.19
CA LYS A 147 -7.80 10.38 -8.02
C LYS A 147 -8.20 10.18 -9.48
#